data_AF-A0A934B0D8-F1
#
_entry.id   AF-A0A934B0D8-F1
#
_cell.length_a   1.000
_cell.length_b   1.000
_cell.length_c   1.000
_cell.angle_alpha   90.00
_cell.angle_beta   90.00
_cell.angle_gamma   90.00
#
_symmetry.space_group_name_H-M   'P 1'
#
loop_
_entity.id
_entity.type
_entity.pdbx_description
1 polymer ?
#
loop_
_entity_poly.entity_id
_entity_poly.type
_entity_poly.pdbx_seq_one_letter_code
_entity_poly.pdbx_strand_id
1 'polypeptide(L)'
;MNKDSQCPVTGGANKHATGRGMSNRDWWPDQLNLKILHQHSAKSNPMGEDFNYAEEFKKLDLNALKQDLYALMTDSQDWWPADYG
;
A
#
# COMPACT_ATOMS: atom_id res chain seq x y z
N MET A 1 11.63 -14.50 20.94
CA MET A 1 11.41 -14.17 19.51
C MET A 1 10.69 -15.36 18.87
N ASN A 2 9.41 -15.20 18.52
CA ASN A 2 8.61 -16.26 17.89
C ASN A 2 9.09 -16.52 16.46
N LYS A 3 9.13 -17.79 16.07
CA LYS A 3 9.50 -18.25 14.72
C LYS A 3 8.39 -18.01 13.68
N ASP A 4 7.23 -17.53 14.13
CA ASP A 4 5.99 -17.46 13.35
C ASP A 4 6.00 -16.43 12.21
N SER A 5 7.01 -15.55 12.14
CA SER A 5 7.10 -14.48 11.14
C SER A 5 8.38 -14.49 10.31
N GLN A 6 9.19 -15.56 10.40
CA GLN A 6 10.40 -15.68 9.60
C GLN A 6 10.09 -16.32 8.24
N CYS A 7 10.46 -15.64 7.15
CA CYS A 7 10.38 -16.21 5.81
C CYS A 7 11.31 -17.43 5.73
N PRO A 8 10.82 -18.65 5.43
CA PRO A 8 11.61 -19.88 5.52
C PRO A 8 12.68 -20.04 4.43
N VAL A 9 12.74 -19.12 3.46
CA VAL A 9 13.64 -19.17 2.29
C VAL A 9 14.68 -18.04 2.33
N THR A 10 15.38 -17.86 3.45
CA THR A 10 16.46 -16.86 3.60
C THR A 10 17.86 -17.42 3.29
N GLY A 11 17.99 -18.70 2.91
CA GLY A 11 19.28 -19.36 2.67
C GLY A 11 19.85 -19.30 1.24
N GLY A 12 19.16 -18.66 0.28
CA GLY A 12 19.61 -18.55 -1.11
C GLY A 12 20.18 -17.16 -1.40
N ALA A 13 21.48 -17.06 -1.66
CA ALA A 13 22.17 -15.82 -2.02
C ALA A 13 21.58 -15.19 -3.29
N ASN A 14 20.61 -14.30 -3.13
CA ASN A 14 20.24 -13.32 -4.14
C ASN A 14 20.67 -11.94 -3.65
N LYS A 15 21.68 -11.40 -4.33
CA LYS A 15 22.19 -10.05 -4.14
C LYS A 15 21.06 -9.06 -4.50
N HIS A 16 20.84 -8.10 -3.60
CA HIS A 16 20.04 -6.88 -3.80
C HIS A 16 18.50 -7.00 -3.77
N ALA A 17 17.96 -7.25 -2.57
CA ALA A 17 16.71 -6.61 -2.15
C ALA A 17 17.02 -5.81 -0.89
N THR A 18 16.98 -4.48 -0.97
CA THR A 18 17.21 -3.59 0.19
C THR A 18 16.26 -3.98 1.32
N GLY A 19 16.79 -4.41 2.47
CA GLY A 19 16.00 -4.72 3.68
C GLY A 19 15.90 -6.20 4.09
N ARG A 20 16.62 -7.13 3.47
CA ARG A 20 16.62 -8.56 3.85
C ARG A 20 17.69 -8.99 4.87
N GLY A 21 18.54 -8.07 5.34
CA GLY A 21 19.55 -8.36 6.37
C GLY A 21 19.06 -8.06 7.79
N MET A 22 19.78 -8.56 8.80
CA MET A 22 19.57 -8.14 10.19
C MET A 22 19.62 -6.61 10.29
N SER A 23 18.64 -6.04 10.99
CA SER A 23 18.46 -4.61 11.21
C SER A 23 18.66 -4.26 12.69
N ASN A 24 18.78 -2.98 13.01
CA ASN A 24 18.93 -2.51 14.40
C ASN A 24 17.79 -2.98 15.32
N ARG A 25 16.58 -3.19 14.79
CA ARG A 25 15.44 -3.70 15.57
C ARG A 25 15.63 -5.16 15.98
N ASP A 26 16.37 -5.93 15.19
CA ASP A 26 16.66 -7.33 15.50
C ASP A 26 17.72 -7.43 16.61
N TRP A 27 18.65 -6.48 16.67
CA TRP A 27 19.67 -6.38 17.72
C TRP A 27 19.18 -5.74 19.02
N TRP A 28 18.31 -4.72 18.93
CA TRP A 28 17.75 -4.01 20.07
C TRP A 28 16.22 -3.96 19.97
N PRO A 29 15.52 -5.04 20.35
CA PRO A 29 14.08 -5.16 20.18
C PRO A 29 13.28 -4.11 20.98
N ASP A 30 13.79 -3.66 22.13
CA ASP A 30 13.12 -2.69 23.00
C ASP A 30 13.56 -1.23 22.75
N GLN A 31 14.33 -0.98 21.67
CA GLN A 31 14.74 0.38 21.31
C GLN A 31 13.53 1.23 20.88
N LEU A 32 13.50 2.49 21.33
CA LEU A 32 12.45 3.45 20.95
C LEU A 32 12.37 3.61 19.42
N ASN A 33 11.18 3.39 18.87
CA ASN A 33 10.94 3.44 17.44
C ASN A 33 10.56 4.85 16.96
N LEU A 34 11.52 5.56 16.36
CA LEU A 34 11.30 6.88 15.76
C LEU A 34 10.74 6.85 14.33
N LYS A 35 10.53 5.66 13.75
CA LYS A 35 10.03 5.52 12.36
C LYS A 35 8.67 6.15 12.14
N ILE A 36 7.85 6.18 13.18
CA ILE A 36 6.52 6.78 13.16
C ILE A 36 6.53 8.27 12.80
N LEU A 37 7.61 8.98 13.13
CA LEU A 37 7.70 10.44 12.94
C LEU A 37 7.99 10.84 11.49
N HIS A 38 8.32 9.89 10.63
CA HIS A 38 8.58 10.11 9.21
C HIS A 38 7.75 9.18 8.32
N GLN A 39 6.65 8.65 8.85
CA GLN A 39 5.62 8.01 8.03
C GLN A 39 4.96 9.07 7.13
N HIS A 40 4.60 8.68 5.90
CA HIS A 40 3.88 9.55 4.94
C HIS A 40 4.60 10.85 4.56
N SER A 41 5.93 10.83 4.44
CA SER A 41 6.69 11.96 3.92
C SER A 41 6.26 12.33 2.49
N ALA A 42 6.26 13.63 2.17
CA ALA A 42 5.99 14.15 0.83
C ALA A 42 6.88 13.50 -0.26
N LYS A 43 8.10 13.07 0.10
CA LYS A 43 9.01 12.35 -0.82
C LYS A 43 8.45 11.01 -1.32
N SER A 44 7.53 10.42 -0.58
CA SER A 44 6.84 9.17 -0.96
C SER A 44 5.48 9.40 -1.59
N ASN A 45 5.00 10.65 -1.62
CA ASN A 45 3.72 10.99 -2.21
C ASN A 45 3.88 11.24 -3.73
N PRO A 46 3.24 10.45 -4.60
CA PRO A 46 3.36 10.63 -6.05
C PRO A 46 2.56 11.82 -6.59
N MET A 47 1.65 12.41 -5.79
CA MET A 47 0.71 13.44 -6.26
C MET A 47 1.33 14.83 -6.42
N GLY A 48 2.55 15.05 -5.91
CA GLY A 48 3.22 16.35 -5.93
C GLY A 48 2.83 17.26 -4.76
N GLU A 49 3.62 18.31 -4.53
CA GLU A 49 3.47 19.19 -3.36
C GLU A 49 2.26 20.12 -3.45
N ASP A 50 1.87 20.52 -4.67
CA ASP A 50 0.78 21.46 -4.91
C ASP A 50 -0.60 20.78 -5.00
N PHE A 51 -0.67 19.46 -4.91
CA PHE A 51 -1.92 18.73 -5.09
C PHE A 51 -2.86 18.86 -3.88
N ASN A 52 -4.08 19.31 -4.12
CA ASN A 52 -5.12 19.45 -3.11
C ASN A 52 -6.32 18.54 -3.42
N TYR A 53 -6.40 17.40 -2.72
CA TYR A 53 -7.48 16.44 -2.89
C TYR A 53 -8.87 17.04 -2.66
N ALA A 54 -9.04 17.93 -1.68
CA ALA A 54 -10.34 18.50 -1.37
C ALA A 54 -10.84 19.42 -2.49
N GLU A 55 -9.95 20.18 -3.12
CA GLU A 55 -10.30 21.04 -4.25
C GLU A 55 -10.60 20.24 -5.52
N GLU A 56 -9.82 19.19 -5.81
CA GLU A 56 -10.09 18.32 -6.96
C GLU A 56 -11.38 17.50 -6.77
N PHE A 57 -11.65 17.02 -5.56
CA PHE A 57 -12.87 16.28 -5.27
C PHE A 57 -14.13 17.14 -5.44
N LYS A 58 -14.08 18.45 -5.14
CA LYS A 58 -15.22 19.35 -5.38
C LYS A 58 -15.57 19.52 -6.85
N LYS A 59 -14.60 19.34 -7.76
CA LYS A 59 -14.80 19.45 -9.21
C LYS A 59 -15.37 18.16 -9.82
N LEU A 60 -15.37 17.07 -9.05
CA LEU A 60 -15.78 15.74 -9.51
C LEU A 60 -17.30 15.67 -9.71
N ASP A 61 -17.74 15.16 -10.86
CA ASP A 61 -19.14 14.82 -11.08
C ASP A 61 -19.50 13.54 -10.31
N LEU A 62 -20.04 13.72 -9.11
CA LEU A 62 -20.45 12.62 -8.24
C LEU A 62 -21.64 11.82 -8.81
N ASN A 63 -22.47 12.42 -9.66
CA ASN A 63 -23.61 11.71 -10.24
C ASN A 63 -23.10 10.77 -11.33
N ALA A 64 -22.25 11.25 -12.23
CA ALA A 64 -21.60 10.42 -13.25
C ALA A 64 -20.82 9.27 -12.59
N LEU A 65 -19.98 9.55 -11.59
CA LEU A 65 -19.21 8.52 -10.88
C LEU A 65 -20.12 7.43 -10.30
N LYS A 66 -21.23 7.80 -9.66
CA LYS A 66 -22.16 6.81 -9.10
C LYS A 66 -22.82 5.96 -10.18
N GLN A 67 -23.20 6.56 -11.31
CA GLN A 67 -23.75 5.81 -12.44
C GLN A 67 -22.73 4.83 -13.01
N ASP A 68 -21.48 5.25 -13.18
CA ASP A 68 -20.40 4.38 -13.64
C ASP A 68 -20.17 3.21 -12.68
N LEU A 69 -20.24 3.46 -11.36
CA LEU A 69 -20.17 2.40 -10.35
C LEU A 69 -21.33 1.43 -10.44
N TYR A 70 -22.57 1.90 -10.64
CA TYR A 70 -23.72 1.02 -10.81
C TYR A 70 -23.62 0.17 -12.08
N ALA A 71 -23.10 0.74 -13.17
CA ALA A 71 -22.86 -0.01 -14.39
C ALA A 71 -21.78 -1.10 -14.17
N LEU A 72 -20.69 -0.75 -13.48
CA LEU A 72 -19.60 -1.69 -13.17
C LEU A 72 -20.06 -2.88 -12.32
N MET A 73 -21.04 -2.70 -11.44
CA MET A 73 -21.56 -3.78 -10.59
C MET A 73 -22.08 -4.97 -11.39
N THR A 74 -22.59 -4.75 -12.61
CA THR A 74 -23.13 -5.80 -13.49
C THR A 74 -22.22 -6.11 -14.70
N ASP A 75 -21.06 -5.44 -14.80
CA ASP A 75 -20.08 -5.64 -15.88
C ASP A 75 -19.05 -6.71 -15.49
N SER A 76 -19.49 -7.96 -15.49
CA SER A 76 -18.67 -9.12 -15.08
C SER A 76 -17.39 -9.25 -15.91
N GLN A 77 -16.26 -9.45 -15.24
CA GLN A 77 -14.96 -9.60 -15.87
C GLN A 77 -14.52 -11.07 -15.90
N ASP A 78 -13.99 -11.57 -17.02
CA ASP A 78 -13.61 -13.00 -17.17
C ASP A 78 -12.55 -13.46 -16.17
N TRP A 79 -11.66 -12.57 -15.74
CA TRP A 79 -10.61 -12.86 -14.76
C TRP A 79 -11.15 -12.91 -13.31
N TRP A 80 -12.34 -12.36 -13.07
CA TRP A 80 -13.07 -12.45 -11.81
C TRP A 80 -14.58 -12.30 -12.04
N PRO A 81 -15.27 -13.38 -12.41
CA PRO A 81 -16.68 -13.32 -12.78
C PRO A 81 -17.57 -12.86 -11.62
N ALA A 82 -18.56 -12.02 -11.91
CA ALA A 82 -19.54 -11.58 -10.93
C ALA A 82 -20.54 -12.70 -10.64
N ASP A 83 -20.73 -13.00 -9.35
CA ASP A 83 -21.78 -13.93 -8.95
C ASP A 83 -23.15 -13.31 -9.21
N TYR A 84 -24.01 -14.03 -9.95
CA TYR A 84 -25.37 -13.63 -10.33
C TYR A 84 -25.48 -12.46 -11.32
N GLY A 85 -24.36 -12.03 -11.91
CA GLY A 85 -24.29 -10.86 -12.80
C GLY A 85 -24.57 -9.55 -12.07
#